data_AF-A0A8D8ITR4-F1
#
_entry.id   AF-A0A8D8ITR4-F1
#
_cell.length_a   1.000
_cell.length_b   1.000
_cell.length_c   1.000
_cell.angle_alpha   90.00
_cell.angle_beta   90.00
_cell.angle_gamma   90.00
#
_symmetry.space_group_name_H-M   'P 1'
#
loop_
_entity.id
_entity.type
_entity.pdbx_description
1 polymer ?
#
loop_
_entity_poly.entity_id
_entity_poly.type
_entity_poly.pdbx_seq_one_letter_code
_entity_poly.pdbx_strand_id
1 'polypeptide(L)'
;MSWNVLVRRNLFIFNVRHRSFANKKAANPVARPNRWRSVIGLEVHAQIQSESKLFSGAEVSFGAPINACVALVDASIPGTLPVLNRRCVELGVRTALALGCEVAPVSAFDRKHYFYADLPAGYQITQQRAPLARGGLLTFPVF
;
A
#
# COMPACT_ATOMS: atom_id res chain seq x y z
N MET A 1 -38.33 -23.17 1.22
CA MET A 1 -39.40 -22.77 0.28
C MET A 1 -39.03 -21.42 -0.32
N SER A 2 -38.76 -21.39 -1.62
CA SER A 2 -38.63 -20.19 -2.48
C SER A 2 -39.99 -19.44 -2.49
N TRP A 3 -40.12 -18.12 -2.66
CA TRP A 3 -39.85 -17.36 -3.88
C TRP A 3 -39.80 -15.83 -3.68
N ASN A 4 -39.09 -15.20 -4.63
CA ASN A 4 -38.83 -13.78 -4.87
C ASN A 4 -40.06 -12.89 -5.13
N VAL A 5 -39.86 -11.57 -5.01
CA VAL A 5 -40.53 -10.55 -5.84
C VAL A 5 -39.48 -9.68 -6.54
N LEU A 6 -39.70 -9.51 -7.85
CA LEU A 6 -38.89 -8.86 -8.87
C LEU A 6 -39.54 -7.52 -9.25
N VAL A 7 -38.75 -6.51 -9.69
CA VAL A 7 -39.07 -5.42 -10.65
C VAL A 7 -37.92 -4.38 -10.58
N ARG A 8 -37.31 -3.81 -11.63
CA ARG A 8 -37.36 -3.93 -13.10
C ARG A 8 -36.03 -3.39 -13.67
N ARG A 9 -35.77 -3.82 -14.92
CA ARG A 9 -34.69 -3.48 -15.85
C ARG A 9 -34.48 -1.97 -16.07
N ASN A 10 -33.21 -1.58 -16.23
CA ASN A 10 -32.82 -0.61 -17.26
C ASN A 10 -31.62 -1.14 -18.05
N LEU A 11 -31.65 -0.83 -19.34
CA LEU A 11 -31.05 -1.56 -20.45
C LEU A 11 -29.76 -0.86 -20.88
N PHE A 12 -28.61 -1.51 -20.79
CA PHE A 12 -27.42 -1.16 -21.57
C PHE A 12 -26.83 -2.44 -22.14
N ILE A 13 -26.93 -2.58 -23.46
CA ILE A 13 -26.46 -3.72 -24.24
C ILE A 13 -25.00 -3.43 -24.63
N PHE A 14 -24.05 -4.13 -24.03
CA PHE A 14 -22.69 -4.28 -24.59
C PHE A 14 -22.60 -5.66 -25.25
N ASN A 15 -22.43 -5.65 -26.57
CA ASN A 15 -22.28 -6.84 -27.40
C ASN A 15 -20.85 -7.39 -27.28
N VAL A 16 -20.62 -8.34 -26.36
CA VAL A 16 -19.37 -9.11 -26.29
C VAL A 16 -19.61 -10.47 -26.93
N ARG A 17 -18.96 -10.72 -28.07
CA ARG A 17 -18.96 -12.02 -28.75
C ARG A 17 -18.39 -13.10 -27.83
N HIS A 18 -19.23 -14.01 -27.36
CA HIS A 18 -18.82 -15.23 -26.67
C HIS A 18 -18.06 -16.15 -27.64
N ARG A 19 -16.74 -16.31 -27.45
CA ARG A 19 -16.02 -17.50 -27.90
C ARG A 19 -16.16 -18.56 -26.80
N SER A 20 -17.01 -19.56 -27.05
CA SER A 20 -17.07 -20.77 -26.24
C SER A 20 -15.80 -21.59 -26.48
N PHE A 21 -14.93 -21.66 -25.48
CA PHE A 21 -13.84 -22.64 -25.45
C PHE A 21 -14.36 -23.91 -24.77
N ALA A 22 -14.31 -25.02 -25.51
CA ALA A 22 -14.75 -26.32 -25.06
C ALA A 22 -14.04 -26.74 -23.76
N ASN A 23 -14.86 -27.11 -22.77
CA ASN A 23 -14.45 -27.59 -21.46
C ASN A 23 -13.82 -28.99 -21.57
N LYS A 24 -12.49 -29.08 -21.56
CA LYS A 24 -11.83 -30.36 -21.22
C LYS A 24 -12.01 -30.54 -19.71
N LYS A 25 -12.81 -31.54 -19.30
CA LYS A 25 -12.90 -31.99 -17.90
C LYS A 25 -11.47 -32.23 -17.38
N ALA A 26 -10.96 -31.30 -16.59
CA ALA A 26 -9.74 -31.53 -15.83
C ALA A 26 -10.02 -32.68 -14.87
N ALA A 27 -9.17 -33.70 -14.94
CA ALA A 27 -9.21 -34.85 -14.04
C ALA A 27 -9.23 -34.35 -12.60
N ASN A 28 -10.15 -34.88 -11.80
CA ASN A 28 -10.34 -34.55 -10.40
C ASN A 28 -9.04 -34.89 -9.64
N PRO A 29 -8.23 -33.91 -9.17
CA PRO A 29 -7.08 -34.26 -8.34
C PRO A 29 -7.66 -34.72 -7.01
N VAL A 30 -7.42 -35.98 -6.67
CA VAL A 30 -7.75 -36.55 -5.36
C VAL A 30 -7.12 -35.65 -4.29
N ALA A 31 -7.94 -34.80 -3.69
CA ALA A 31 -7.53 -33.89 -2.64
C ALA A 31 -7.09 -34.73 -1.44
N ARG A 32 -5.78 -34.85 -1.24
CA ARG A 32 -5.24 -35.35 0.02
C ARG A 32 -5.79 -34.44 1.12
N PRO A 33 -6.35 -34.96 2.22
CA PRO A 33 -6.74 -34.12 3.35
C PRO A 33 -5.46 -33.54 3.94
N ASN A 34 -5.09 -32.35 3.48
CA ASN A 34 -3.97 -31.60 4.04
C ASN A 34 -4.35 -31.28 5.48
N ARG A 35 -3.72 -31.97 6.43
CA ARG A 35 -3.85 -31.75 7.87
C ARG A 35 -3.31 -30.38 8.32
N TRP A 36 -2.81 -29.57 7.39
CA TRP A 36 -2.14 -28.30 7.63
C TRP A 36 -2.83 -27.18 6.85
N ARG A 37 -2.99 -26.03 7.51
CA ARG A 37 -3.55 -24.80 6.93
C ARG A 37 -2.45 -23.75 6.87
N SER A 38 -2.19 -23.21 5.68
CA SER A 38 -1.25 -22.09 5.50
C SER A 38 -1.87 -20.79 6.00
N VAL A 39 -1.07 -19.97 6.67
CA VAL A 39 -1.41 -18.61 7.10
C VAL A 39 -0.31 -17.69 6.58
N ILE A 40 -0.67 -16.70 5.77
CA ILE A 40 0.26 -15.82 5.08
C ILE A 40 0.01 -14.39 5.55
N GLY A 41 1.07 -13.71 5.97
CA GLY A 41 1.07 -12.26 6.23
C GLY A 41 1.92 -11.56 5.17
N LEU A 42 1.49 -10.38 4.72
CA LEU A 42 2.21 -9.56 3.77
C LEU A 42 2.57 -8.21 4.40
N GLU A 43 3.81 -7.78 4.19
CA GLU A 43 4.24 -6.42 4.47
C GLU A 43 4.51 -5.74 3.13
N VAL A 44 3.81 -4.63 2.87
CA VAL A 44 3.87 -3.93 1.59
C VAL A 44 4.36 -2.51 1.84
N HIS A 45 5.46 -2.13 1.19
CA HIS A 45 5.96 -0.76 1.17
C HIS A 45 5.61 -0.16 -0.19
N ALA A 46 4.86 0.93 -0.18
CA ALA A 46 4.46 1.66 -1.39
C ALA A 46 5.03 3.07 -1.36
N GLN A 47 5.69 3.48 -2.44
CA GLN A 47 6.25 4.82 -2.55
C GLN A 47 5.13 5.83 -2.81
N ILE A 48 5.07 6.88 -1.99
CA ILE A 48 4.14 7.99 -2.21
C ILE A 48 4.64 8.82 -3.40
N GLN A 49 3.74 9.07 -4.36
CA GLN A 49 4.03 9.93 -5.50
C GLN A 49 3.90 11.41 -5.10
N SER A 50 5.01 11.98 -4.64
CA SER A 50 5.17 13.40 -4.32
C SER A 50 6.32 14.03 -5.11
N GLU A 51 6.32 15.36 -5.24
CA GLU A 51 7.39 16.10 -5.92
C GLU A 51 8.66 16.19 -5.08
N SER A 52 8.52 16.29 -3.76
CA SER A 52 9.61 16.34 -2.79
C SER A 52 9.52 15.22 -1.75
N LYS A 53 10.64 14.94 -1.07
CA LYS A 53 10.75 13.87 -0.08
C LYS A 53 9.89 14.11 1.16
N LEU A 54 9.75 13.07 1.99
CA LEU A 54 8.88 13.11 3.17
C LEU A 54 9.36 14.09 4.26
N PHE A 55 10.67 14.24 4.42
CA PHE A 55 11.28 15.04 5.49
C PHE A 55 12.24 16.12 5.00
N SER A 56 12.33 16.32 3.68
CA SER A 56 13.24 17.28 3.05
C SER A 56 12.65 17.85 1.76
N GLY A 57 13.15 19.02 1.36
CA GLY A 57 12.74 19.67 0.12
C GLY A 57 13.39 19.10 -1.15
N ALA A 58 14.23 18.06 -1.04
CA ALA A 58 14.85 17.44 -2.21
C ALA A 58 13.80 16.76 -3.10
N GLU A 59 14.05 16.79 -4.41
CA GLU A 59 13.17 16.20 -5.42
C GLU A 59 13.11 14.67 -5.30
N VAL A 60 11.94 14.10 -5.63
CA VAL A 60 11.76 12.66 -5.83
C VAL A 60 11.73 12.39 -7.33
N SER A 61 12.87 11.99 -7.89
CA SER A 61 13.00 11.74 -9.33
C SER A 61 13.65 10.38 -9.60
N PHE A 62 13.06 9.61 -10.50
CA PHE A 62 13.58 8.30 -10.89
C PHE A 62 14.65 8.45 -11.98
N GLY A 63 15.75 7.73 -11.85
CA GLY A 63 16.84 7.75 -12.84
C GLY A 63 17.73 8.99 -12.78
N ALA A 64 17.62 9.81 -11.73
CA ALA A 64 18.55 10.90 -11.49
C ALA A 64 20.00 10.38 -11.28
N PRO A 65 21.03 11.19 -11.59
CA PRO A 65 22.41 10.83 -11.29
C PRO A 65 22.63 10.54 -9.81
N ILE A 66 23.66 9.75 -9.50
CA ILE A 66 24.00 9.36 -8.13
C ILE A 66 24.17 10.60 -7.25
N ASN A 67 23.50 10.61 -6.10
CA ASN A 67 23.53 11.70 -5.11
C ASN A 67 23.10 13.09 -5.63
N ALA A 68 22.39 13.17 -6.77
CA ALA A 68 21.94 14.46 -7.31
C ALA A 68 20.72 15.04 -6.57
N CYS A 69 19.81 14.17 -6.11
CA CYS A 69 18.59 14.59 -5.41
C CYS A 69 18.76 14.44 -3.90
N VAL A 70 19.67 15.18 -3.27
CA VAL A 70 20.02 15.04 -1.84
C VAL A 70 20.05 16.41 -1.16
N ALA A 71 19.27 16.57 -0.09
CA ALA A 71 19.35 17.72 0.82
C ALA A 71 20.27 17.43 2.02
N LEU A 72 20.66 18.46 2.78
CA LEU A 72 21.53 18.31 3.95
C LEU A 72 20.99 17.32 4.99
N VAL A 73 19.66 17.30 5.20
CA VAL A 73 19.02 16.36 6.14
C VAL A 73 19.03 14.92 5.62
N ASP A 74 18.95 14.72 4.30
CA ASP A 74 19.04 13.38 3.70
C ASP A 74 20.44 12.80 3.89
N ALA A 75 21.45 13.66 3.80
CA ALA A 75 22.86 13.32 4.06
C ALA A 75 23.21 13.28 5.56
N SER A 76 22.23 13.49 6.46
CA SER A 76 22.42 13.49 7.91
C SER A 76 23.51 14.45 8.39
N ILE A 77 23.62 15.61 7.73
CA ILE A 77 24.58 16.64 8.13
C ILE A 77 24.21 17.15 9.53
N PRO A 78 25.18 17.24 10.47
CA PRO A 78 24.92 17.69 11.82
C PRO A 78 24.20 19.05 11.86
N GLY A 79 23.21 19.17 12.76
CA GLY A 79 22.41 20.39 12.93
C GLY A 79 21.20 20.52 12.01
N THR A 80 20.99 19.58 11.08
CA THR A 80 19.78 19.56 10.25
C THR A 80 18.57 18.96 10.99
N LEU A 81 17.36 19.40 10.62
CA LEU A 81 16.11 18.92 11.20
C LEU A 81 15.14 18.47 10.09
N PRO A 82 14.37 17.38 10.31
CA PRO A 82 13.38 16.91 9.34
C PRO A 82 12.17 17.85 9.30
N VAL A 83 11.66 18.14 8.11
CA VAL A 83 10.44 18.94 7.89
C VAL A 83 9.41 18.09 7.16
N LEU A 84 8.29 17.80 7.83
CA LEU A 84 7.26 16.91 7.31
C LEU A 84 6.55 17.49 6.08
N ASN A 85 6.47 16.69 5.02
CA ASN A 85 5.79 17.03 3.79
C ASN A 85 4.27 16.84 3.92
N ARG A 86 3.52 17.96 3.87
CA ARG A 86 2.05 17.97 3.94
C ARG A 86 1.40 17.10 2.85
N ARG A 87 1.91 17.15 1.61
CA ARG A 87 1.32 16.41 0.49
C ARG A 87 1.43 14.90 0.70
N CYS A 88 2.56 14.45 1.26
CA CYS A 88 2.74 13.04 1.62
C CYS A 88 1.72 12.58 2.67
N VAL A 89 1.45 13.40 3.68
CA VAL A 89 0.44 13.10 4.70
C VAL A 89 -0.95 13.02 4.07
N GLU A 90 -1.33 13.98 3.22
CA GLU A 90 -2.61 13.97 2.52
C GLU A 90 -2.81 12.71 1.67
N LEU A 91 -1.79 12.29 0.91
CA LEU A 91 -1.84 11.07 0.11
C LEU A 91 -1.91 9.82 0.99
N GLY A 92 -1.17 9.76 2.10
CA GLY A 92 -1.26 8.67 3.07
C GLY A 92 -2.67 8.53 3.66
N VAL A 93 -3.31 9.65 4.04
CA VAL A 93 -4.69 9.66 4.54
C VAL A 93 -5.67 9.22 3.45
N ARG A 94 -5.52 9.69 2.21
CA ARG A 94 -6.36 9.24 1.08
C ARG A 94 -6.25 7.74 0.86
N THR A 95 -5.04 7.18 0.89
CA THR A 95 -4.82 5.74 0.79
C THR A 95 -5.46 4.98 1.95
N ALA A 96 -5.35 5.49 3.18
CA ALA A 96 -6.00 4.88 4.34
C ALA A 96 -7.53 4.81 4.17
N LEU A 97 -8.16 5.92 3.75
CA LEU A 97 -9.60 5.95 3.48
C LEU A 97 -9.99 5.01 2.33
N ALA A 98 -9.19 4.94 1.26
CA ALA A 98 -9.44 4.04 0.14
C ALA A 98 -9.36 2.55 0.54
N LEU A 99 -8.53 2.21 1.53
CA LEU A 99 -8.42 0.88 2.11
C LEU A 99 -9.42 0.60 3.23
N GLY A 100 -10.35 1.54 3.49
CA GLY A 100 -11.35 1.41 4.55
C GLY A 100 -10.78 1.43 5.96
N CYS A 101 -9.59 2.01 6.16
CA CYS A 101 -8.98 2.14 7.47
C CYS A 101 -9.64 3.26 8.30
N GLU A 102 -9.58 3.13 9.63
CA GLU A 102 -9.82 4.22 10.57
C GLU A 102 -8.57 5.09 10.68
N VAL A 103 -8.69 6.37 10.33
CA VAL A 103 -7.60 7.35 10.40
C VAL A 103 -7.48 7.88 11.83
N ALA A 104 -6.27 7.86 12.39
CA ALA A 104 -6.02 8.34 13.73
C ALA A 104 -6.13 9.88 13.80
N PRO A 105 -6.84 10.45 14.78
CA PRO A 105 -6.93 11.91 14.96
C PRO A 105 -5.57 12.52 15.34
N VAL A 106 -4.73 11.73 16.00
CA VAL A 106 -3.35 12.08 16.36
C VAL A 106 -2.45 10.91 15.96
N SER A 107 -1.41 11.21 15.18
CA SER A 107 -0.36 10.26 14.82
C SER A 107 1.00 10.87 15.14
N ALA A 108 1.99 10.03 15.41
CA ALA A 108 3.34 10.47 15.79
C ALA A 108 4.39 9.72 14.99
N PHE A 109 5.52 10.38 14.77
CA PHE A 109 6.71 9.77 14.20
C PHE A 109 7.68 9.36 15.31
N ASP A 110 8.25 8.17 15.13
CA ASP A 110 9.19 7.50 16.01
C ASP A 110 10.52 7.26 15.26
N ARG A 111 11.63 7.14 15.99
CA ARG A 111 12.94 6.77 15.42
C ARG A 111 13.20 5.28 15.62
N LYS A 112 13.28 4.53 14.53
CA LYS A 112 13.69 3.11 14.50
C LYS A 112 15.18 3.03 14.22
N HIS A 113 15.98 2.74 15.24
CA HIS A 113 17.45 2.78 15.17
C HIS A 113 18.02 1.46 14.64
N TYR A 114 18.89 1.54 13.63
CA TYR A 114 19.73 0.45 13.13
C TYR A 114 20.83 1.04 12.24
N PHE A 115 21.97 0.35 12.16
CA PHE A 115 23.10 0.81 11.36
C PHE A 115 23.11 0.12 10.01
N TYR A 116 23.12 0.92 8.95
CA TYR A 116 23.31 0.45 7.58
C TYR A 116 23.86 1.58 6.71
N ALA A 117 24.62 1.25 5.66
CA ALA A 117 25.32 2.25 4.85
C ALA A 117 24.38 3.17 4.05
N ASP A 118 23.17 2.72 3.74
CA ASP A 118 22.14 3.52 3.06
C ASP A 118 21.31 4.42 4.00
N LEU A 119 21.53 4.30 5.32
CA LEU A 119 20.79 5.01 6.35
C LEU A 119 21.74 5.88 7.17
N PRO A 120 22.16 7.03 6.63
CA PRO A 120 23.22 7.85 7.22
C PRO A 120 22.89 8.37 8.63
N ALA A 121 21.61 8.50 8.98
CA ALA A 121 21.17 8.97 10.29
C ALA A 121 21.34 7.93 11.41
N GLY A 122 21.54 6.64 11.06
CA GLY A 122 21.50 5.53 12.02
C GLY A 122 20.11 5.23 12.59
N TYR A 123 19.07 5.86 12.02
CA TYR A 123 17.67 5.57 12.31
C TYR A 123 16.77 5.93 11.15
N GLN A 124 15.66 5.20 11.02
CA GLN A 124 14.57 5.51 10.12
C GLN A 124 13.47 6.24 10.91
N ILE A 125 12.97 7.34 10.37
CA ILE A 125 11.76 8.00 10.90
C ILE A 125 10.55 7.20 10.39
N THR A 126 9.79 6.62 11.31
CA THR A 126 8.65 5.73 11.03
C THR A 126 7.50 6.00 12.01
N GLN A 127 6.45 5.20 12.01
CA GLN A 127 5.36 5.29 12.99
C GLN A 127 5.11 3.91 13.59
N GLN A 128 5.41 3.72 14.87
CA GLN A 128 5.22 2.44 15.56
C GLN A 128 4.06 2.52 16.56
N ARG A 129 4.10 3.51 17.45
CA ARG A 129 3.13 3.62 18.56
C ARG A 129 1.81 4.23 18.10
N ALA A 130 1.89 5.33 17.36
CA ALA A 130 0.74 6.09 16.87
C ALA A 130 0.79 6.21 15.33
N PRO A 131 0.51 5.12 14.59
CA PRO A 131 0.44 5.11 13.12
C PRO A 131 -0.74 5.92 12.61
N LEU A 132 -0.63 6.32 11.34
CA LEU A 132 -1.61 7.15 10.65
C LEU A 132 -3.02 6.53 10.60
N ALA A 133 -3.14 5.21 10.42
CA ALA A 133 -4.41 4.52 10.30
C ALA A 133 -4.31 3.04 10.65
N ARG A 134 -5.44 2.41 11.00
CA ARG A 134 -5.55 0.98 11.33
C ARG A 134 -6.90 0.39 10.88
N GLY A 135 -7.02 -0.94 10.87
CA GLY A 135 -8.31 -1.63 10.76
C GLY A 135 -8.94 -1.71 9.36
N GLY A 136 -8.16 -1.53 8.29
CA GLY A 136 -8.65 -1.63 6.92
C GLY A 136 -8.87 -3.06 6.41
N LEU A 137 -9.49 -3.17 5.24
CA LEU A 137 -9.79 -4.43 4.56
C LEU A 137 -9.66 -4.27 3.04
N LEU A 138 -8.99 -5.23 2.39
CA LEU A 138 -8.90 -5.30 0.94
C LEU A 138 -9.51 -6.62 0.44
N THR A 139 -10.51 -6.55 -0.42
CA THR A 139 -11.08 -7.72 -1.11
C THR A 139 -10.47 -7.84 -2.50
N PHE A 140 -10.05 -9.04 -2.88
CA PHE A 140 -9.50 -9.32 -4.21
C PHE A 140 -10.11 -10.60 -4.78
N PRO A 141 -10.32 -10.67 -6.11
CA PRO A 141 -10.77 -11.89 -6.76
C PRO A 141 -9.66 -12.93 -6.80
N VAL A 142 -10.02 -14.19 -6.61
CA VAL A 142 -9.16 -15.35 -6.85
C VAL A 142 -9.76 -16.10 -8.03
N PHE A 143 -8.97 -16.29 -9.09
CA PHE A 143 -9.36 -17.01 -10.30
C PHE A 143 -8.69 -18.37 -10.35
#